data_AF-A0A948YVM6-F1
#
_entry.id   AF-A0A948YVM6-F1
#
_cell.length_a   1.000
_cell.length_b   1.000
_cell.length_c   1.000
_cell.angle_alpha   90.00
_cell.angle_beta   90.00
_cell.angle_gamma   90.00
#
_symmetry.space_group_name_H-M   'P 1'
#
loop_
_entity.id
_entity.type
_entity.pdbx_description
1 polymer ?
#
loop_
_entity_poly.entity_id
_entity_poly.type
_entity_poly.pdbx_seq_one_letter_code
_entity_poly.pdbx_strand_id
1 'polypeptide(L)'
;MQKYKILLVLFAVFCALSFAVLAARAEEAAALPVTDATAAQALAESVSLADEAETLDGVQLTEPKNIPSGFGFWWNDLKENISLALTFNPVKKAEKQLQFAAQRVKLAEYMTQNSTDTKVQEKARQLLTRANEYMEKIQERKNELAQNVNQEKVQVLLRNAAKHQVNAQRVFEELEDKLPAEKLEAWQQWRQQIEVRQQQFLEELKTDVALPQELKDKAAEIKARIEAKIQNREEFRAQQEEILDEIKAGKEEAKAALEELRKERQQLVGPAREQYQETKSEIIDKINSGDQEAVKELIQLNQARKTEVKKIQQEVKVKAVEIKTEVKNTIEENR
;
A
#
# COMPACT_ATOMS: atom_id res chain seq x y z
N MET A 1 -21.27 -59.51 -20.08
CA MET A 1 -20.99 -58.40 -21.02
C MET A 1 -22.14 -57.41 -21.24
N GLN A 2 -23.40 -57.72 -20.91
CA GLN A 2 -24.52 -56.76 -21.07
C GLN A 2 -24.52 -55.58 -20.08
N LYS A 3 -23.93 -55.72 -18.88
CA LYS A 3 -23.94 -54.67 -17.85
C LYS A 3 -23.03 -53.47 -18.17
N TYR A 4 -21.98 -53.64 -18.97
CA TYR A 4 -21.07 -52.55 -19.35
C TYR A 4 -21.60 -51.72 -20.53
N LYS A 5 -22.54 -52.25 -21.32
CA LYS A 5 -23.16 -51.49 -22.43
C LYS A 5 -24.17 -50.46 -21.94
N ILE A 6 -24.82 -50.69 -20.79
CA ILE A 6 -25.79 -49.75 -20.21
C ILE A 6 -25.08 -48.58 -19.52
N LEU A 7 -23.91 -48.82 -18.90
CA LEU A 7 -23.13 -47.77 -18.23
C LEU A 7 -22.50 -46.78 -19.24
N LEU A 8 -22.14 -47.25 -20.43
CA LEU A 8 -21.47 -46.44 -21.45
C LEU A 8 -22.45 -45.51 -22.21
N VAL A 9 -23.73 -45.90 -22.32
CA VAL A 9 -24.78 -45.05 -22.91
C VAL A 9 -25.22 -43.96 -21.93
N LEU A 10 -25.26 -44.23 -20.62
CA LEU A 10 -25.56 -43.22 -19.60
C LEU A 10 -24.47 -42.14 -19.47
N PHE A 11 -23.19 -42.52 -19.64
CA PHE A 11 -22.09 -41.55 -19.63
C PHE A 11 -22.10 -40.63 -20.87
N ALA A 12 -22.45 -41.16 -22.04
CA ALA A 12 -22.57 -40.37 -23.28
C ALA A 12 -23.75 -39.37 -23.25
N VAL A 13 -24.87 -39.72 -22.61
CA VAL A 13 -26.02 -38.81 -22.45
C VAL A 13 -25.73 -37.72 -21.39
N PHE A 14 -24.96 -38.02 -20.35
CA PHE A 14 -24.53 -37.01 -19.37
C PHE A 14 -23.53 -36.00 -19.96
N CYS A 15 -22.62 -36.44 -20.84
CA CYS A 15 -21.73 -35.53 -21.57
C CYS A 15 -22.46 -34.66 -22.61
N ALA A 16 -23.52 -35.16 -23.27
CA ALA A 16 -24.30 -34.36 -24.23
C ALA A 16 -25.23 -33.34 -23.57
N LEU A 17 -25.72 -33.60 -22.35
CA LEU A 17 -26.52 -32.64 -21.57
C LEU A 17 -25.68 -31.61 -20.80
N SER A 18 -24.39 -31.88 -20.60
CA SER A 18 -23.46 -30.93 -19.95
C SER A 18 -22.95 -29.84 -20.91
N PHE A 19 -23.06 -30.06 -22.23
CA PHE A 19 -22.62 -29.08 -23.24
C PHE A 19 -23.74 -28.19 -23.78
N ALA A 20 -25.02 -28.50 -23.50
CA ALA A 20 -26.16 -27.71 -23.98
C ALA A 20 -26.57 -26.56 -23.03
N VAL A 21 -26.09 -26.52 -21.79
CA VAL A 21 -26.36 -25.41 -20.85
C VAL A 21 -25.29 -24.30 -20.92
N LEU A 22 -24.23 -24.49 -21.69
CA LEU A 22 -23.17 -23.48 -21.88
C LEU A 22 -23.26 -22.69 -23.20
N ALA A 23 -24.33 -22.88 -23.98
CA ALA A 23 -24.54 -22.20 -25.27
C ALA A 23 -25.71 -21.19 -25.27
N ALA A 24 -26.38 -20.99 -24.13
CA ALA A 24 -27.50 -20.06 -24.00
C ALA A 24 -27.32 -19.10 -22.81
N ARG A 25 -26.12 -18.52 -22.70
CA ARG A 25 -25.89 -17.29 -21.96
C ARG A 25 -24.82 -16.41 -22.62
N ALA A 26 -24.86 -16.36 -23.96
CA ALA A 26 -24.58 -15.11 -24.65
C ALA A 26 -25.85 -14.26 -24.54
N GLU A 27 -26.19 -13.90 -23.29
CA GLU A 27 -27.04 -12.75 -23.05
C GLU A 27 -26.20 -11.60 -23.59
N GLU A 28 -26.63 -11.09 -24.74
CA GLU A 28 -26.30 -9.80 -25.28
C GLU A 28 -26.30 -8.82 -24.10
N ALA A 29 -25.12 -8.65 -23.50
CA ALA A 29 -24.88 -7.67 -22.48
C ALA A 29 -25.04 -6.35 -23.22
N ALA A 30 -26.29 -5.88 -23.28
CA ALA A 30 -26.65 -4.58 -23.78
C ALA A 30 -25.60 -3.64 -23.22
N ALA A 31 -24.76 -3.14 -24.12
CA ALA A 31 -23.66 -2.26 -23.76
C ALA A 31 -24.30 -1.01 -23.16
N LEU A 32 -24.45 -1.01 -21.84
CA LEU A 32 -24.85 0.17 -21.12
C LEU A 32 -23.85 1.26 -21.52
N PRO A 33 -24.32 2.43 -21.95
CA PRO A 33 -23.41 3.51 -22.31
C PRO A 33 -22.49 3.77 -21.12
N VAL A 34 -21.19 3.78 -21.38
CA VAL A 34 -20.19 4.15 -20.36
C VAL A 34 -20.48 5.60 -20.02
N THR A 35 -21.06 5.83 -18.85
CA THR A 35 -21.32 7.20 -18.38
C THR A 35 -20.04 7.79 -17.81
N ASP A 36 -19.91 9.12 -17.83
CA ASP A 36 -18.78 9.83 -17.20
C ASP A 36 -18.63 9.46 -15.72
N ALA A 37 -19.74 9.16 -15.02
CA ALA A 37 -19.73 8.67 -13.65
C ALA A 37 -19.09 7.28 -13.51
N THR A 38 -19.34 6.37 -14.47
CA THR A 38 -18.73 5.04 -14.52
C THR A 38 -17.21 5.13 -14.76
N ALA A 39 -16.80 6.02 -15.66
CA ALA A 39 -15.37 6.27 -15.92
C ALA A 39 -14.67 6.85 -14.69
N ALA A 40 -15.26 7.85 -14.04
CA ALA A 40 -14.73 8.45 -12.82
C ALA A 40 -14.59 7.42 -11.68
N GLN A 41 -15.58 6.54 -11.52
CA GLN A 41 -15.54 5.47 -10.51
C GLN A 41 -14.46 4.42 -10.81
N ALA A 42 -14.33 3.98 -12.07
CA ALA A 42 -13.30 3.04 -12.48
C ALA A 42 -11.88 3.61 -12.29
N LEU A 43 -11.69 4.90 -12.59
CA LEU A 43 -10.45 5.61 -12.34
C LEU A 43 -10.16 5.70 -10.85
N ALA A 44 -11.11 6.14 -10.02
CA ALA A 44 -10.93 6.22 -8.56
C ALA A 44 -10.57 4.87 -7.94
N GLU A 45 -11.19 3.78 -8.42
CA GLU A 45 -10.88 2.40 -8.02
C GLU A 45 -9.50 1.95 -8.51
N SER A 46 -9.10 2.30 -9.73
CA SER A 46 -7.77 1.95 -10.24
C SER A 46 -6.66 2.63 -9.46
N VAL A 47 -6.88 3.89 -9.07
CA VAL A 47 -5.93 4.63 -8.24
C VAL A 47 -5.91 4.00 -6.83
N SER A 48 -7.00 3.36 -6.37
CA SER A 48 -7.03 2.71 -5.03
C SER A 48 -6.37 1.35 -4.99
N LEU A 49 -6.36 0.64 -6.11
CA LEU A 49 -5.64 -0.60 -6.28
C LEU A 49 -4.17 -0.38 -6.68
N ALA A 50 -3.86 0.79 -7.23
CA ALA A 50 -2.51 1.17 -7.56
C ALA A 50 -1.72 1.54 -6.31
N ASP A 51 -0.55 0.93 -6.19
CA ASP A 51 0.43 1.25 -5.16
C ASP A 51 1.43 2.30 -5.68
N GLU A 52 0.93 3.40 -6.24
CA GLU A 52 1.73 4.52 -6.75
C GLU A 52 1.79 5.65 -5.72
N ALA A 53 2.91 6.37 -5.70
CA ALA A 53 3.00 7.58 -4.91
C ALA A 53 2.14 8.69 -5.53
N GLU A 54 1.22 9.25 -4.77
CA GLU A 54 0.44 10.39 -5.20
C GLU A 54 1.27 11.67 -5.19
N THR A 55 1.16 12.48 -6.24
CA THR A 55 1.78 13.79 -6.32
C THR A 55 1.09 14.76 -5.35
N LEU A 56 1.91 15.52 -4.62
CA LEU A 56 1.44 16.53 -3.68
C LEU A 56 1.29 17.88 -4.39
N ASP A 57 0.08 18.43 -4.36
CA ASP A 57 -0.28 19.61 -5.13
C ASP A 57 0.46 20.84 -4.58
N GLY A 58 1.24 21.53 -5.41
CA GLY A 58 2.00 22.73 -5.01
C GLY A 58 3.21 22.46 -4.10
N VAL A 59 3.58 21.19 -3.85
CA VAL A 59 4.77 20.84 -3.06
C VAL A 59 5.88 20.39 -3.99
N GLN A 60 6.95 21.18 -4.08
CA GLN A 60 8.14 20.81 -4.84
C GLN A 60 9.02 19.86 -4.00
N LEU A 61 9.13 18.62 -4.46
CA LEU A 61 9.99 17.60 -3.87
C LEU A 61 11.26 17.48 -4.72
N THR A 62 12.41 17.66 -4.07
CA THR A 62 13.71 17.42 -4.70
C THR A 62 14.06 15.95 -4.59
N GLU A 63 14.38 15.32 -5.71
CA GLU A 63 14.85 13.93 -5.71
C GLU A 63 16.23 13.83 -5.04
N PRO A 64 16.40 12.94 -4.05
CA PRO A 64 17.68 12.73 -3.41
C PRO A 64 18.65 12.05 -4.38
N LYS A 65 19.83 12.64 -4.57
CA LYS A 65 20.91 12.05 -5.39
C LYS A 65 21.94 11.29 -4.58
N ASN A 66 22.03 11.56 -3.28
CA ASN A 66 23.02 11.00 -2.38
C ASN A 66 22.43 10.89 -0.97
N ILE A 67 22.88 9.88 -0.21
CA ILE A 67 22.59 9.78 1.22
C ILE A 67 23.42 10.84 1.96
N PRO A 68 22.81 11.78 2.69
CA PRO A 68 23.54 12.76 3.49
C PRO A 68 24.47 12.08 4.50
N SER A 69 25.61 12.71 4.79
CA SER A 69 26.46 12.29 5.90
C SER A 69 25.77 12.54 7.25
N GLY A 70 26.25 11.92 8.34
CA GLY A 70 25.69 12.16 9.68
C GLY A 70 25.67 13.64 10.08
N PHE A 71 26.72 14.40 9.73
CA PHE A 71 26.75 15.85 9.91
C PHE A 71 25.77 16.58 8.99
N GLY A 72 25.59 16.10 7.76
CA GLY A 72 24.59 16.63 6.83
C GLY A 72 23.16 16.47 7.34
N PHE A 73 22.82 15.33 7.95
CA PHE A 73 21.53 15.13 8.61
C PHE A 73 21.30 16.14 9.74
N TRP A 74 22.29 16.28 10.63
CA TRP A 74 22.22 17.23 11.74
C TRP A 74 22.00 18.68 11.26
N TRP A 75 22.72 19.09 10.21
CA TRP A 75 22.56 20.43 9.64
C TRP A 75 21.18 20.66 9.00
N ASN A 76 20.66 19.65 8.29
CA ASN A 76 19.32 19.71 7.71
C ASN A 76 18.25 19.85 8.81
N ASP A 77 18.34 19.03 9.86
CA ASP A 77 17.41 19.10 11.01
C ASP A 77 17.45 20.49 11.68
N LEU A 78 18.64 21.06 11.89
CA LEU A 78 18.79 22.40 12.47
C LEU A 78 18.14 23.47 11.58
N LYS A 79 18.40 23.42 10.28
CA LYS A 79 17.86 24.39 9.31
C LYS A 79 16.34 24.31 9.21
N GLU A 80 15.78 23.10 9.24
CA GLU A 80 14.33 22.87 9.29
C GLU A 80 13.71 23.48 10.55
N ASN A 81 14.29 23.18 11.73
CA ASN A 81 13.79 23.70 12.99
C ASN A 81 13.81 25.23 13.07
N ILE A 82 14.91 25.86 12.61
CA ILE A 82 15.00 27.32 12.51
C ILE A 82 13.93 27.87 11.55
N SER A 83 13.76 27.24 10.38
CA SER A 83 12.76 27.63 9.39
C SER A 83 11.34 27.56 9.96
N LEU A 84 11.01 26.51 10.71
CA LEU A 84 9.72 26.36 11.38
C LEU A 84 9.54 27.37 12.52
N ALA A 85 10.56 27.60 13.34
CA ALA A 85 10.52 28.56 14.44
C ALA A 85 10.25 29.98 13.93
N LEU A 86 10.88 30.38 12.83
CA LEU A 86 10.72 31.70 12.21
C LEU A 86 9.42 31.84 11.38
N THR A 87 8.64 30.76 11.20
CA THR A 87 7.38 30.81 10.46
C THR A 87 6.20 31.02 11.40
N PHE A 88 5.72 32.27 11.50
CA PHE A 88 4.63 32.61 12.43
C PHE A 88 3.23 32.27 11.90
N ASN A 89 3.03 32.29 10.58
CA ASN A 89 1.73 31.95 9.99
C ASN A 89 1.48 30.43 10.13
N PRO A 90 0.35 30.00 10.72
CA PRO A 90 0.07 28.60 11.03
C PRO A 90 -0.07 27.75 9.76
N VAL A 91 -0.73 28.25 8.71
CA VAL A 91 -0.89 27.55 7.43
C VAL A 91 0.46 27.35 6.75
N LYS A 92 1.29 28.40 6.63
CA LYS A 92 2.64 28.28 6.05
C LYS A 92 3.56 27.36 6.86
N LYS A 93 3.39 27.35 8.19
CA LYS A 93 4.14 26.44 9.07
C LYS A 93 3.75 24.99 8.79
N ALA A 94 2.46 24.70 8.66
CA ALA A 94 1.96 23.37 8.31
C ALA A 94 2.36 22.93 6.89
N GLU A 95 2.34 23.84 5.91
CA GLU A 95 2.87 23.58 4.55
C GLU A 95 4.35 23.18 4.58
N LYS A 96 5.18 23.89 5.37
CA LYS A 96 6.59 23.53 5.55
C LYS A 96 6.76 22.18 6.25
N GLN A 97 5.98 21.90 7.28
CA GLN A 97 5.99 20.61 7.97
C GLN A 97 5.66 19.46 7.00
N LEU A 98 4.63 19.64 6.17
CA LEU A 98 4.26 18.66 5.16
C LEU A 98 5.37 18.48 4.11
N GLN A 99 5.99 19.58 3.65
CA GLN A 99 7.11 19.53 2.71
C GLN A 99 8.29 18.75 3.31
N PHE A 100 8.67 19.03 4.56
CA PHE A 100 9.73 18.30 5.25
C PHE A 100 9.36 16.84 5.45
N ALA A 101 8.13 16.52 5.87
CA ALA A 101 7.66 15.15 5.98
C ALA A 101 7.80 14.39 4.65
N ALA A 102 7.35 14.99 3.55
CA ALA A 102 7.43 14.40 2.22
C ALA A 102 8.88 14.21 1.74
N GLN A 103 9.78 15.17 1.99
CA GLN A 103 11.21 15.03 1.71
C GLN A 103 11.84 13.89 2.50
N ARG A 104 11.45 13.70 3.77
CA ARG A 104 11.96 12.62 4.63
C ARG A 104 11.50 11.25 4.17
N VAL A 105 10.23 11.12 3.78
CA VAL A 105 9.69 9.89 3.17
C VAL A 105 10.43 9.58 1.86
N LYS A 106 10.66 10.58 1.00
CA LYS A 106 11.42 10.40 -0.25
C LYS A 106 12.89 10.02 -0.03
N LEU A 107 13.53 10.59 0.98
CA LEU A 107 14.90 10.21 1.33
C LEU A 107 14.96 8.80 1.95
N ALA A 108 13.98 8.43 2.78
CA ALA A 108 13.86 7.09 3.32
C ALA A 108 13.64 6.05 2.19
N GLU A 109 12.74 6.33 1.25
CA GLU A 109 12.55 5.53 0.03
C GLU A 109 13.88 5.31 -0.70
N TYR A 110 14.61 6.39 -0.98
CA TYR A 110 15.91 6.32 -1.64
C TYR A 110 16.92 5.47 -0.86
N MET A 111 17.01 5.63 0.45
CA MET A 111 17.87 4.83 1.32
C MET A 111 17.51 3.34 1.28
N THR A 112 16.21 3.04 1.33
CA THR A 112 15.69 1.67 1.31
C THR A 112 15.96 1.01 -0.03
N GLN A 113 15.81 1.72 -1.15
CA GLN A 113 16.07 1.19 -2.49
C GLN A 113 17.55 1.00 -2.82
N ASN A 114 18.43 1.90 -2.37
CA ASN A 114 19.82 1.95 -2.81
C ASN A 114 20.83 1.36 -1.82
N SER A 115 20.37 0.81 -0.69
CA SER A 115 21.26 0.21 0.31
C SER A 115 20.61 -0.98 1.01
N THR A 116 21.42 -1.97 1.39
CA THR A 116 21.03 -3.09 2.25
C THR A 116 21.68 -2.99 3.64
N ASP A 117 22.48 -1.94 3.91
CA ASP A 117 23.14 -1.75 5.20
C ASP A 117 22.12 -1.48 6.32
N THR A 118 22.15 -2.31 7.36
CA THR A 118 21.32 -2.19 8.56
C THR A 118 21.37 -0.80 9.19
N LYS A 119 22.51 -0.11 9.15
CA LYS A 119 22.62 1.27 9.67
C LYS A 119 21.87 2.27 8.81
N VAL A 120 21.85 2.07 7.49
CA VAL A 120 21.09 2.90 6.55
C VAL A 120 19.59 2.65 6.71
N GLN A 121 19.17 1.39 6.88
CA GLN A 121 17.76 1.06 7.15
C GLN A 121 17.28 1.67 8.48
N GLU A 122 18.12 1.66 9.51
CA GLU A 122 17.81 2.33 10.77
C GLU A 122 17.65 3.85 10.60
N LYS A 123 18.45 4.46 9.72
CA LYS A 123 18.31 5.88 9.40
C LYS A 123 17.03 6.15 8.60
N ALA A 124 16.68 5.32 7.63
CA ALA A 124 15.41 5.40 6.92
C ALA A 124 14.23 5.34 7.92
N ARG A 125 14.29 4.41 8.89
CA ARG A 125 13.33 4.32 10.00
C ARG A 125 13.18 5.64 10.76
N GLN A 126 14.29 6.24 11.18
CA GLN A 126 14.31 7.52 11.90
C GLN A 126 13.72 8.66 11.07
N LEU A 127 14.01 8.71 9.76
CA LEU A 127 13.43 9.71 8.87
C LEU A 127 11.92 9.59 8.78
N LEU A 128 11.40 8.35 8.70
CA LEU A 128 9.97 8.12 8.68
C LEU A 128 9.29 8.45 10.00
N THR A 129 9.94 8.18 11.14
CA THR A 129 9.46 8.64 12.45
C THR A 129 9.35 10.15 12.49
N ARG A 130 10.37 10.89 12.03
CA ARG A 130 10.32 12.36 11.95
C ARG A 130 9.26 12.87 10.98
N ALA A 131 9.08 12.21 9.84
CA ALA A 131 8.02 12.56 8.90
C ALA A 131 6.65 12.46 9.58
N ASN A 132 6.42 11.39 10.34
CA ASN A 132 5.19 11.20 11.08
C ASN A 132 5.01 12.25 12.20
N GLU A 133 6.06 12.62 12.94
CA GLU A 133 5.99 13.71 13.94
C GLU A 133 5.56 15.05 13.32
N TYR A 134 5.98 15.33 12.08
CA TYR A 134 5.50 16.52 11.36
C TYR A 134 4.03 16.40 10.97
N MET A 135 3.59 15.21 10.54
CA MET A 135 2.18 14.95 10.24
C MET A 135 1.30 15.10 11.47
N GLU A 136 1.71 14.58 12.62
CA GLU A 136 0.97 14.70 13.89
C GLU A 136 0.76 16.16 14.26
N LYS A 137 1.78 17.01 14.13
CA LYS A 137 1.65 18.46 14.39
C LYS A 137 0.65 19.14 13.46
N ILE A 138 0.51 18.67 12.21
CA ILE A 138 -0.50 19.17 11.28
C ILE A 138 -1.89 18.70 11.72
N GLN A 139 -2.02 17.43 12.10
CA GLN A 139 -3.27 16.82 12.56
C GLN A 139 -3.79 17.51 13.83
N GLU A 140 -2.94 17.71 14.84
CA GLU A 140 -3.27 18.41 16.09
C GLU A 140 -3.80 19.83 15.84
N ARG A 141 -3.32 20.48 14.79
CA ARG A 141 -3.71 21.84 14.41
C ARG A 141 -4.83 21.90 13.36
N LYS A 142 -5.36 20.75 12.92
CA LYS A 142 -6.35 20.69 11.85
C LYS A 142 -7.54 21.62 12.09
N ASN A 143 -8.08 21.65 13.31
CA ASN A 143 -9.22 22.52 13.66
C ASN A 143 -8.85 24.01 13.60
N GLU A 144 -7.66 24.39 14.04
CA GLU A 144 -7.14 25.77 13.93
C GLU A 144 -6.94 26.15 12.45
N LEU A 145 -6.39 25.23 11.66
CA LEU A 145 -6.18 25.41 10.23
C LEU A 145 -7.53 25.59 9.51
N ALA A 146 -8.54 24.77 9.81
CA ALA A 146 -9.87 24.82 9.21
C ALA A 146 -10.61 26.15 9.48
N GLN A 147 -10.24 26.91 10.51
CA GLN A 147 -10.83 28.21 10.82
C GLN A 147 -10.11 29.39 10.14
N ASN A 148 -9.04 29.15 9.38
CA ASN A 148 -8.29 30.23 8.73
C ASN A 148 -9.05 30.89 7.57
N VAL A 149 -8.72 32.16 7.30
CA VAL A 149 -9.34 32.96 6.23
C VAL A 149 -9.06 32.39 4.83
N ASN A 150 -7.93 31.70 4.65
CA ASN A 150 -7.54 31.13 3.36
C ASN A 150 -7.96 29.64 3.27
N GLN A 151 -9.26 29.42 3.14
CA GLN A 151 -9.88 28.09 3.13
C GLN A 151 -9.34 27.19 2.01
N GLU A 152 -9.13 27.73 0.81
CA GLU A 152 -8.62 26.97 -0.33
C GLU A 152 -7.24 26.37 -0.06
N LYS A 153 -6.30 27.18 0.46
CA LYS A 153 -4.96 26.68 0.81
C LYS A 153 -4.99 25.62 1.90
N VAL A 154 -5.87 25.78 2.88
CA VAL A 154 -6.06 24.78 3.94
C VAL A 154 -6.60 23.47 3.37
N GLN A 155 -7.55 23.52 2.45
CA GLN A 155 -8.08 22.32 1.79
C GLN A 155 -7.00 21.58 0.99
N VAL A 156 -6.18 22.30 0.22
CA VAL A 156 -5.03 21.72 -0.51
C VAL A 156 -4.04 21.10 0.46
N LEU A 157 -3.71 21.79 1.55
CA LEU A 157 -2.82 21.29 2.59
C LEU A 157 -3.34 19.98 3.21
N LEU A 158 -4.61 19.93 3.62
CA LEU A 158 -5.22 18.74 4.22
C LEU A 158 -5.35 17.59 3.23
N ARG A 159 -5.65 17.89 1.96
CA ARG A 159 -5.65 16.91 0.87
C ARG A 159 -4.27 16.30 0.69
N ASN A 160 -3.24 17.13 0.62
CA ASN A 160 -1.86 16.65 0.51
C ASN A 160 -1.41 15.89 1.75
N ALA A 161 -1.85 16.30 2.95
CA ALA A 161 -1.61 15.57 4.18
C ALA A 161 -2.22 14.17 4.14
N ALA A 162 -3.43 14.02 3.59
CA ALA A 162 -4.03 12.71 3.36
C ALA A 162 -3.22 11.89 2.34
N LYS A 163 -2.88 12.46 1.18
CA LYS A 163 -2.06 11.82 0.14
C LYS A 163 -0.71 11.33 0.69
N HIS A 164 -0.09 12.12 1.55
CA HIS A 164 1.17 11.78 2.20
C HIS A 164 1.09 10.48 3.01
N GLN A 165 -0.05 10.18 3.64
CA GLN A 165 -0.20 8.94 4.42
C GLN A 165 -0.07 7.69 3.53
N VAL A 166 -0.66 7.71 2.34
CA VAL A 166 -0.52 6.60 1.36
C VAL A 166 0.93 6.46 0.90
N ASN A 167 1.59 7.58 0.61
CA ASN A 167 2.97 7.61 0.17
C ASN A 167 3.91 7.03 1.25
N ALA A 168 3.70 7.39 2.51
CA ALA A 168 4.47 6.87 3.63
C ALA A 168 4.25 5.36 3.83
N GLN A 169 3.00 4.88 3.70
CA GLN A 169 2.67 3.46 3.85
C GLN A 169 3.45 2.56 2.89
N ARG A 170 3.63 2.99 1.65
CA ARG A 170 4.44 2.24 0.69
C ARG A 170 5.89 2.09 1.16
N VAL A 171 6.50 3.18 1.63
CA VAL A 171 7.89 3.14 2.14
C VAL A 171 7.98 2.31 3.42
N PHE A 172 6.93 2.28 4.24
CA PHE A 172 6.89 1.39 5.40
C PHE A 172 6.99 -0.10 5.02
N GLU A 173 6.29 -0.51 3.96
CA GLU A 173 6.32 -1.89 3.47
C GLU A 173 7.70 -2.25 2.92
N GLU A 174 8.28 -1.39 2.09
CA GLU A 174 9.61 -1.61 1.52
C GLU A 174 10.70 -1.69 2.60
N LEU A 175 10.57 -0.90 3.67
CA LEU A 175 11.50 -0.92 4.80
C LEU A 175 11.31 -2.18 5.66
N GLU A 176 10.07 -2.61 5.90
CA GLU A 176 9.76 -3.81 6.70
C GLU A 176 10.44 -5.07 6.17
N ASP A 177 10.47 -5.22 4.84
CA ASP A 177 11.09 -6.37 4.19
C ASP A 177 12.63 -6.38 4.30
N LYS A 178 13.24 -5.23 4.59
CA LYS A 178 14.70 -5.06 4.68
C LYS A 178 15.21 -4.90 6.11
N LEU A 179 14.32 -4.87 7.09
CA LEU A 179 14.71 -4.75 8.49
C LEU A 179 15.18 -6.10 9.03
N PRO A 180 16.23 -6.11 9.87
CA PRO A 180 16.69 -7.33 10.52
C PRO A 180 15.61 -7.86 11.48
N ALA A 181 15.56 -9.18 11.66
CA ALA A 181 14.53 -9.88 12.42
C ALA A 181 14.35 -9.31 13.84
N GLU A 182 15.44 -8.94 14.49
CA GLU A 182 15.45 -8.43 15.87
C GLU A 182 14.71 -7.09 16.02
N LYS A 183 14.55 -6.34 14.92
CA LYS A 183 13.87 -5.03 14.92
C LYS A 183 12.45 -5.09 14.37
N LEU A 184 12.05 -6.22 13.80
CA LEU A 184 10.80 -6.35 13.07
C LEU A 184 9.58 -6.18 13.98
N GLU A 185 9.59 -6.79 15.17
CA GLU A 185 8.50 -6.67 16.13
C GLU A 185 8.28 -5.23 16.61
N ALA A 186 9.36 -4.55 17.03
CA ALA A 186 9.30 -3.15 17.46
C ALA A 186 8.85 -2.23 16.31
N TRP A 187 9.26 -2.53 15.09
CA TRP A 187 8.81 -1.84 13.88
C TRP A 187 7.31 -2.03 13.64
N GLN A 188 6.81 -3.25 13.71
CA GLN A 188 5.40 -3.57 13.51
C GLN A 188 4.52 -2.91 14.56
N GLN A 189 4.91 -2.94 15.84
CA GLN A 189 4.18 -2.25 16.91
C GLN A 189 4.12 -0.74 16.66
N TRP A 190 5.25 -0.12 16.32
CA TRP A 190 5.30 1.31 15.99
C TRP A 190 4.42 1.62 14.78
N ARG A 191 4.51 0.83 13.71
CA ARG A 191 3.73 0.98 12.48
C ARG A 191 2.23 0.89 12.73
N GLN A 192 1.78 -0.07 13.55
CA GLN A 192 0.36 -0.16 13.95
C GLN A 192 -0.12 1.11 14.65
N GLN A 193 0.67 1.68 15.56
CA GLN A 193 0.30 2.93 16.23
C GLN A 193 0.16 4.08 15.24
N ILE A 194 1.04 4.14 14.24
CA ILE A 194 0.96 5.14 13.17
C ILE A 194 -0.31 4.93 12.34
N GLU A 195 -0.62 3.70 11.94
CA GLU A 195 -1.81 3.39 11.15
C GLU A 195 -3.12 3.75 11.83
N VAL A 196 -3.23 3.49 13.13
CA VAL A 196 -4.40 3.92 13.92
C VAL A 196 -4.54 5.43 13.87
N ARG A 197 -3.45 6.20 14.07
CA ARG A 197 -3.48 7.67 13.98
C ARG A 197 -3.83 8.15 12.57
N GLN A 198 -3.31 7.49 11.53
CA GLN A 198 -3.64 7.80 10.14
C GLN A 198 -5.12 7.58 9.85
N GLN A 199 -5.68 6.44 10.27
CA GLN A 199 -7.10 6.13 10.11
C GLN A 199 -7.99 7.10 10.87
N GLN A 200 -7.60 7.48 12.10
CA GLN A 200 -8.30 8.48 12.90
C GLN A 200 -8.32 9.83 12.18
N PHE A 201 -7.18 10.31 11.71
CA PHE A 201 -7.11 11.57 10.97
C PHE A 201 -7.96 11.56 9.71
N LEU A 202 -7.95 10.47 8.93
CA LEU A 202 -8.76 10.38 7.72
C LEU A 202 -10.25 10.29 8.04
N GLU A 203 -10.62 9.61 9.12
CA GLU A 203 -12.01 9.58 9.60
C GLU A 203 -12.47 10.97 10.04
N GLU A 204 -11.62 11.70 10.74
CA GLU A 204 -11.88 13.07 11.12
C GLU A 204 -12.07 13.97 9.91
N LEU A 205 -11.21 13.87 8.88
CA LEU A 205 -11.39 14.63 7.64
C LEU A 205 -12.70 14.29 6.93
N LYS A 206 -13.11 13.01 6.93
CA LYS A 206 -14.35 12.54 6.31
C LYS A 206 -15.60 13.09 7.01
N THR A 207 -15.55 13.20 8.34
CA THR A 207 -16.72 13.54 9.18
C THR A 207 -16.85 15.02 9.50
N ASP A 208 -15.78 15.81 9.36
CA ASP A 208 -15.78 17.23 9.70
C ASP A 208 -16.72 18.05 8.82
N VAL A 209 -17.74 18.66 9.41
CA VAL A 209 -18.78 19.44 8.72
C VAL A 209 -18.18 20.67 8.01
N ALA A 210 -17.09 21.24 8.50
CA ALA A 210 -16.48 22.45 7.94
C ALA A 210 -15.72 22.21 6.63
N LEU A 211 -15.41 20.95 6.30
CA LEU A 211 -14.63 20.60 5.12
C LEU A 211 -15.52 20.39 3.87
N PRO A 212 -15.00 20.74 2.67
CA PRO A 212 -15.72 20.54 1.42
C PRO A 212 -15.89 19.05 1.10
N GLN A 213 -16.93 18.71 0.34
CA GLN A 213 -17.23 17.32 0.01
C GLN A 213 -16.08 16.63 -0.76
N GLU A 214 -15.44 17.33 -1.69
CA GLU A 214 -14.31 16.78 -2.46
C GLU A 214 -13.16 16.28 -1.56
N LEU A 215 -12.85 17.00 -0.47
CA LEU A 215 -11.83 16.59 0.48
C LEU A 215 -12.27 15.36 1.30
N LYS A 216 -13.56 15.30 1.67
CA LYS A 216 -14.13 14.15 2.39
C LYS A 216 -14.09 12.88 1.54
N ASP A 217 -14.47 13.01 0.27
CA ASP A 217 -14.46 11.90 -0.69
C ASP A 217 -13.02 11.40 -0.88
N LYS A 218 -12.06 12.32 -1.06
CA LYS A 218 -10.64 11.96 -1.16
C LYS A 218 -10.10 11.33 0.13
N ALA A 219 -10.50 11.81 1.30
CA ALA A 219 -10.12 11.22 2.58
C ALA A 219 -10.70 9.80 2.75
N ALA A 220 -11.95 9.57 2.32
CA ALA A 220 -12.59 8.26 2.33
C ALA A 220 -11.90 7.29 1.36
N GLU A 221 -11.58 7.75 0.15
CA GLU A 221 -10.82 7.00 -0.85
C GLU A 221 -9.44 6.58 -0.30
N ILE A 222 -8.70 7.51 0.29
CA ILE A 222 -7.38 7.25 0.89
C ILE A 222 -7.50 6.31 2.09
N LYS A 223 -8.51 6.48 2.94
CA LYS A 223 -8.77 5.59 4.07
C LYS A 223 -9.00 4.15 3.61
N ALA A 224 -9.84 3.95 2.60
CA ALA A 224 -10.11 2.64 2.05
C ALA A 224 -8.84 1.96 1.50
N ARG A 225 -7.93 2.74 0.87
CA ARG A 225 -6.62 2.22 0.42
C ARG A 225 -5.75 1.75 1.56
N ILE A 226 -5.64 2.57 2.61
CA ILE A 226 -4.82 2.23 3.78
C ILE A 226 -5.41 1.02 4.49
N GLU A 227 -6.74 0.93 4.65
CA GLU A 227 -7.40 -0.25 5.22
C GLU A 227 -7.15 -1.52 4.41
N ALA A 228 -7.26 -1.44 3.08
CA ALA A 228 -6.94 -2.57 2.20
C ALA A 228 -5.48 -3.03 2.36
N LYS A 229 -4.53 -2.09 2.45
CA LYS A 229 -3.10 -2.41 2.70
C LYS A 229 -2.88 -3.04 4.07
N ILE A 230 -3.53 -2.52 5.11
CA ILE A 230 -3.45 -3.08 6.47
C ILE A 230 -3.96 -4.51 6.47
N GLN A 231 -5.16 -4.75 5.94
CA GLN A 231 -5.75 -6.10 5.84
C GLN A 231 -4.85 -7.04 5.06
N ASN A 232 -4.32 -6.61 3.91
CA ASN A 232 -3.43 -7.43 3.11
C ASN A 232 -2.13 -7.81 3.84
N ARG A 233 -1.67 -6.96 4.77
CA ARG A 233 -0.46 -7.19 5.54
C ARG A 233 -0.69 -8.02 6.80
N GLU A 234 -1.86 -7.93 7.44
CA GLU A 234 -2.17 -8.65 8.67
C GLU A 234 -1.94 -10.16 8.54
N GLU A 235 -2.32 -10.75 7.41
CA GLU A 235 -2.11 -12.18 7.14
C GLU A 235 -0.61 -12.55 7.08
N PHE A 236 0.18 -11.73 6.40
CA PHE A 236 1.63 -11.93 6.30
C PHE A 236 2.31 -11.70 7.65
N ARG A 237 1.86 -10.71 8.40
CA ARG A 237 2.38 -10.42 9.73
C ARG A 237 2.15 -11.58 10.70
N ALA A 238 0.96 -12.21 10.67
CA ALA A 238 0.69 -13.36 11.53
C ALA A 238 1.67 -14.52 11.25
N GLN A 239 2.09 -14.71 9.99
CA GLN A 239 3.11 -15.70 9.61
C GLN A 239 4.49 -15.29 10.12
N GLN A 240 4.84 -14.01 10.01
CA GLN A 240 6.11 -13.49 10.53
C GLN A 240 6.19 -13.60 12.05
N GLU A 241 5.13 -13.29 12.78
CA GLU A 241 5.08 -13.33 14.24
C GLU A 241 5.40 -14.73 14.77
N GLU A 242 4.83 -15.77 14.15
CA GLU A 242 5.13 -17.15 14.51
C GLU A 242 6.61 -17.52 14.32
N ILE A 243 7.22 -17.09 13.21
CA ILE A 243 8.66 -17.30 12.95
C ILE A 243 9.53 -16.47 13.92
N LEU A 244 9.11 -15.24 14.24
CA LEU A 244 9.81 -14.39 15.21
C LEU A 244 9.83 -15.01 16.60
N ASP A 245 8.75 -15.67 17.02
CA ASP A 245 8.71 -16.38 18.30
C ASP A 245 9.67 -17.58 18.34
N GLU A 246 9.87 -18.27 17.22
CA GLU A 246 10.91 -19.29 17.08
C GLU A 246 12.33 -18.71 17.18
N ILE A 247 12.57 -17.56 16.56
CA ILE A 247 13.84 -16.83 16.67
C ILE A 247 14.10 -16.42 18.13
N LYS A 248 13.09 -15.93 18.85
CA LYS A 248 13.19 -15.60 20.29
C LYS A 248 13.48 -16.83 21.15
N ALA A 249 12.99 -18.00 20.75
CA ALA A 249 13.31 -19.27 21.40
C ALA A 249 14.75 -19.77 21.11
N GLY A 250 15.54 -19.02 20.33
CA GLY A 250 16.94 -19.32 20.03
C GLY A 250 17.15 -20.27 18.86
N LYS A 251 16.13 -20.48 18.02
CA LYS A 251 16.23 -21.29 16.80
C LYS A 251 16.82 -20.45 15.68
N GLU A 252 18.10 -20.62 15.39
CA GLU A 252 18.79 -19.85 14.35
C GLU A 252 18.26 -20.17 12.93
N GLU A 253 17.76 -21.39 12.71
CA GLU A 253 17.14 -21.81 11.44
C GLU A 253 15.90 -20.97 11.09
N ALA A 254 15.20 -20.45 12.11
CA ALA A 254 14.02 -19.61 11.91
C ALA A 254 14.37 -18.25 11.25
N LYS A 255 15.62 -17.76 11.38
CA LYS A 255 16.06 -16.55 10.66
C LYS A 255 16.10 -16.78 9.16
N ALA A 256 16.58 -17.94 8.72
CA ALA A 256 16.60 -18.30 7.31
C ALA A 256 15.17 -18.44 6.74
N ALA A 257 14.27 -19.04 7.53
CA ALA A 257 12.85 -19.13 7.16
C ALA A 257 12.16 -17.77 7.03
N LEU A 258 12.48 -16.81 7.92
CA LEU A 258 11.94 -15.46 7.80
C LEU A 258 12.41 -14.77 6.51
N GLU A 259 13.69 -14.92 6.17
CA GLU A 259 14.25 -14.37 4.93
C GLU A 259 13.64 -15.03 3.68
N GLU A 260 13.47 -16.36 3.67
CA GLU A 260 12.84 -17.04 2.54
C GLU A 260 11.36 -16.65 2.39
N LEU A 261 10.62 -16.53 3.50
CA LEU A 261 9.24 -16.05 3.49
C LEU A 261 9.12 -14.63 2.90
N ARG A 262 10.06 -13.73 3.24
CA ARG A 262 10.11 -12.37 2.68
C ARG A 262 10.41 -12.39 1.19
N LYS A 263 11.35 -13.22 0.77
CA LYS A 263 11.74 -13.35 -0.63
C LYS A 263 10.61 -13.92 -1.49
N GLU A 264 9.92 -14.96 -1.02
CA GLU A 264 8.73 -15.51 -1.67
C GLU A 264 7.64 -14.45 -1.84
N ARG A 265 7.36 -13.67 -0.78
CA ARG A 265 6.42 -12.54 -0.87
C ARG A 265 6.88 -11.54 -1.94
N GLN A 266 8.15 -11.16 -1.96
CA GLN A 266 8.67 -10.21 -2.97
C GLN A 266 8.53 -10.76 -4.40
N GLN A 267 8.81 -12.05 -4.60
CA GLN A 267 8.72 -12.70 -5.91
C GLN A 267 7.29 -12.84 -6.42
N LEU A 268 6.31 -12.98 -5.52
CA LEU A 268 4.89 -13.06 -5.90
C LEU A 268 4.25 -11.67 -6.03
N VAL A 269 4.51 -10.77 -5.08
CA VAL A 269 3.86 -9.45 -5.02
C VAL A 269 4.49 -8.46 -6.00
N GLY A 270 5.82 -8.48 -6.15
CA GLY A 270 6.56 -7.52 -6.97
C GLY A 270 6.14 -7.55 -8.45
N PRO A 271 6.31 -8.68 -9.17
CA PRO A 271 5.94 -8.79 -10.57
C PRO A 271 4.46 -8.50 -10.82
N ALA A 272 3.56 -9.02 -9.97
CA ALA A 272 2.13 -8.78 -10.08
C ALA A 272 1.77 -7.29 -9.93
N ARG A 273 2.50 -6.58 -9.04
CA ARG A 273 2.36 -5.13 -8.89
C ARG A 273 2.85 -4.40 -10.13
N GLU A 274 4.05 -4.72 -10.63
CA GLU A 274 4.63 -4.08 -11.82
C GLU A 274 3.73 -4.26 -13.05
N GLN A 275 3.28 -5.49 -13.31
CA GLN A 275 2.39 -5.81 -14.43
C GLN A 275 1.06 -5.04 -14.35
N TYR A 276 0.49 -4.92 -13.15
CA TYR A 276 -0.72 -4.13 -12.95
C TYR A 276 -0.49 -2.65 -13.27
N GLN A 277 0.64 -2.07 -12.84
CA GLN A 277 0.93 -0.65 -13.10
C GLN A 277 1.17 -0.37 -14.57
N GLU A 278 1.95 -1.22 -15.26
CA GLU A 278 2.21 -1.10 -16.69
C GLU A 278 0.88 -1.12 -17.48
N THR A 279 0.08 -2.18 -17.29
CA THR A 279 -1.23 -2.31 -17.97
C THR A 279 -2.18 -1.17 -17.62
N LYS A 280 -2.21 -0.74 -16.34
CA LYS A 280 -3.04 0.38 -15.90
C LYS A 280 -2.64 1.67 -16.62
N SER A 281 -1.34 1.97 -16.71
CA SER A 281 -0.84 3.19 -17.35
C SER A 281 -1.27 3.27 -18.82
N GLU A 282 -1.14 2.16 -19.56
CA GLU A 282 -1.56 2.07 -20.96
C GLU A 282 -3.07 2.33 -21.12
N ILE A 283 -3.89 1.73 -20.25
CA ILE A 283 -5.34 1.91 -20.27
C ILE A 283 -5.72 3.36 -19.93
N ILE A 284 -5.04 3.98 -18.95
CA ILE A 284 -5.29 5.39 -18.59
C ILE A 284 -4.97 6.32 -19.77
N ASP A 285 -3.89 6.06 -20.51
CA ASP A 285 -3.54 6.85 -21.69
C ASP A 285 -4.59 6.73 -22.80
N LYS A 286 -5.18 5.54 -23.00
CA LYS A 286 -6.33 5.35 -23.90
C LYS A 286 -7.56 6.14 -23.44
N ILE A 287 -7.89 6.08 -22.15
CA ILE A 287 -9.02 6.84 -21.57
C ILE A 287 -8.82 8.35 -21.79
N ASN A 288 -7.61 8.85 -21.51
CA ASN A 288 -7.27 10.26 -21.72
C ASN A 288 -7.34 10.67 -23.20
N SER A 289 -7.16 9.72 -24.12
CA SER A 289 -7.32 9.90 -25.57
C SER A 289 -8.79 9.84 -26.03
N GLY A 290 -9.74 9.63 -25.11
CA GLY A 290 -11.17 9.59 -25.38
C GLY A 290 -11.73 8.20 -25.69
N ASP A 291 -10.97 7.13 -25.45
CA ASP A 291 -11.44 5.76 -25.65
C ASP A 291 -12.38 5.32 -24.51
N GLN A 292 -13.67 5.18 -24.83
CA GLN A 292 -14.68 4.73 -23.88
C GLN A 292 -14.62 3.21 -23.60
N GLU A 293 -14.06 2.40 -24.50
CA GLU A 293 -13.89 0.96 -24.28
C GLU A 293 -12.78 0.70 -23.25
N ALA A 294 -11.75 1.54 -23.22
CA ALA A 294 -10.69 1.50 -22.23
C ALA A 294 -11.21 1.63 -20.77
N VAL A 295 -12.34 2.29 -20.54
CA VAL A 295 -12.98 2.31 -19.22
C VAL A 295 -13.44 0.91 -18.79
N LYS A 296 -13.97 0.11 -19.71
CA LYS A 296 -14.36 -1.28 -19.42
C LYS A 296 -13.13 -2.16 -19.19
N GLU A 297 -12.06 -1.95 -19.97
CA GLU A 297 -10.77 -2.60 -19.75
C GLU A 297 -10.25 -2.31 -18.34
N LEU A 298 -10.33 -1.06 -17.87
CA LEU A 298 -9.90 -0.66 -16.53
C LEU A 298 -10.71 -1.34 -15.42
N ILE A 299 -12.04 -1.44 -15.59
CA ILE A 299 -12.91 -2.13 -14.62
C ILE A 299 -12.52 -3.61 -14.52
N GLN A 300 -12.30 -4.26 -15.66
CA GLN A 300 -11.89 -5.67 -15.70
C GLN A 300 -10.50 -5.85 -15.08
N LEU A 301 -9.55 -4.96 -15.38
CA LEU A 301 -8.21 -4.97 -14.79
C LEU A 301 -8.28 -4.84 -13.26
N ASN A 302 -9.11 -3.92 -12.74
CA ASN A 302 -9.33 -3.74 -11.31
C ASN A 302 -9.90 -5.00 -10.63
N GLN A 303 -10.88 -5.66 -11.26
CA GLN A 303 -11.45 -6.91 -10.76
C GLN A 303 -10.45 -8.08 -10.81
N ALA A 304 -9.69 -8.18 -11.89
CA ALA A 304 -8.62 -9.15 -12.04
C ALA A 304 -7.56 -8.96 -10.95
N ARG A 305 -7.16 -7.71 -10.68
CA ARG A 305 -6.19 -7.36 -9.64
C ARG A 305 -6.68 -7.77 -8.25
N LYS A 306 -7.93 -7.51 -7.89
CA LYS A 306 -8.48 -7.95 -6.60
C LYS A 306 -8.44 -9.47 -6.45
N THR A 307 -8.74 -10.20 -7.51
CA THR A 307 -8.68 -11.67 -7.53
C THR A 307 -7.23 -12.17 -7.42
N GLU A 308 -6.31 -11.55 -8.15
CA GLU A 308 -4.89 -11.86 -8.14
C GLU A 308 -4.26 -11.62 -6.76
N VAL A 309 -4.54 -10.47 -6.11
CA VAL A 309 -4.05 -10.18 -4.75
C VAL A 309 -4.50 -11.27 -3.77
N LYS A 310 -5.77 -11.72 -3.84
CA LYS A 310 -6.27 -12.82 -3.02
C LYS A 310 -5.58 -14.15 -3.29
N LYS A 311 -5.26 -14.44 -4.56
CA LYS A 311 -4.50 -15.66 -4.93
C LYS A 311 -3.07 -15.60 -4.38
N ILE A 312 -2.40 -14.47 -4.55
CA ILE A 312 -1.04 -14.24 -4.02
C ILE A 312 -1.04 -14.40 -2.49
N GLN A 313 -2.04 -13.87 -1.79
CA GLN A 313 -2.19 -14.06 -0.34
C GLN A 313 -2.30 -15.52 0.05
N GLN A 314 -3.13 -16.29 -0.66
CA GLN A 314 -3.26 -17.73 -0.43
C GLN A 314 -1.97 -18.48 -0.72
N GLU A 315 -1.26 -18.13 -1.79
CA GLU A 315 0.00 -18.75 -2.18
C GLU A 315 1.12 -18.46 -1.16
N VAL A 316 1.28 -17.20 -0.74
CA VAL A 316 2.20 -16.80 0.34
C VAL A 316 1.87 -17.56 1.63
N LYS A 317 0.58 -17.73 1.94
CA LYS A 317 0.15 -18.51 3.11
C LYS A 317 0.51 -19.99 3.02
N VAL A 318 0.33 -20.62 1.86
CA VAL A 318 0.76 -22.01 1.65
C VAL A 318 2.28 -22.12 1.79
N LYS A 319 3.03 -21.21 1.17
CA LYS A 319 4.50 -21.14 1.26
C LYS A 319 5.00 -20.97 2.69
N ALA A 320 4.35 -20.11 3.48
CA ALA A 320 4.68 -19.94 4.89
C ALA A 320 4.53 -21.24 5.70
N VAL A 321 3.48 -22.02 5.42
CA VAL A 321 3.25 -23.33 6.06
C VAL A 321 4.29 -24.36 5.62
N GLU A 322 4.65 -24.38 4.34
CA GLU A 322 5.72 -25.24 3.80
C GLU A 322 7.05 -24.94 4.49
N ILE A 323 7.50 -23.68 4.47
CA ILE A 323 8.75 -23.22 5.10
C ILE A 323 8.78 -23.61 6.57
N LYS A 324 7.68 -23.41 7.30
CA LYS A 324 7.59 -23.77 8.72
C LYS A 324 7.71 -25.27 8.95
N THR A 325 7.10 -26.08 8.09
CA THR A 325 7.17 -27.54 8.19
C THR A 325 8.59 -28.02 7.92
N GLU A 326 9.28 -27.42 6.95
CA GLU A 326 10.68 -27.71 6.67
C GLU A 326 11.59 -27.38 7.86
N VAL A 327 11.46 -26.17 8.44
CA VAL A 327 12.23 -25.78 9.64
C VAL A 327 12.00 -26.75 10.79
N LYS A 328 10.74 -27.13 11.04
CA LYS A 328 10.41 -28.07 12.11
C LYS A 328 11.09 -29.41 11.89
N ASN A 329 11.05 -29.94 10.66
CA ASN A 329 11.70 -31.21 10.32
C ASN A 329 13.23 -31.11 10.50
N THR A 330 13.86 -30.03 10.04
CA THR A 330 15.31 -29.81 10.21
C THR A 330 15.71 -29.74 11.68
N ILE A 331 14.90 -29.11 12.54
CA ILE A 331 15.15 -29.06 13.99
C ILE A 331 15.01 -30.45 14.62
N GLU A 332 14.05 -31.26 14.18
CA GLU A 332 13.88 -32.63 14.67
C GLU A 332 15.00 -33.57 14.22
N GLU A 333 15.53 -33.40 13.00
CA GLU A 333 16.67 -34.19 12.49
C GLU A 333 18.00 -33.87 13.20
N ASN A 334 18.15 -32.64 13.70
CA ASN A 334 19.36 -32.17 14.40
C ASN A 334 19.37 -32.45 15.92
N ARG A 335 18.30 -33.07 16.47
CA ARG A 335 18.17 -33.41 17.91
C ARG A 335 18.56 -34.84 18.22
#